data_AF-A0AAJ1AUQ0-F1
#
_entry.id   AF-A0AAJ1AUQ0-F1
#
_cell.length_a   1.000
_cell.length_b   1.000
_cell.length_c   1.000
_cell.angle_alpha   90.00
_cell.angle_beta   90.00
_cell.angle_gamma   90.00
#
_symmetry.space_group_name_H-M   'P 1'
#
loop_
_entity.id
_entity.type
_entity.pdbx_description
1 polymer ?
#
loop_
_entity_poly.entity_id
_entity_poly.type
_entity_poly.pdbx_seq_one_letter_code
_entity_poly.pdbx_strand_id
1 'polypeptide(L)'
;TIFAGTGHTAFSMIPVIVEVSKEQNIKPSCPLSIAVVSSQIAITASPVSAAVIYMSGVLEGFGWSYPVLLGIWLFTTFVGCMLTAFIISLISDMKLDNDPVYRERLSKGLVSAPVKSVNKQLKPYARRSVAIFLIGVILVVLYASAISPTLGLIDNVVVSRDAAIMSLMLLVGGFITLFCKADINKIADSSVFKSGMVACICVLGVAWLGDTFVSGHSGEIKELARTTVSQYPALLAVVFFLAAMLLYSQAATAKAITPAIVTALGITAANPDDSYMLVASFAAVSALFVLPTYPTLLGAVQMDDTGTTRIGKYVFNHAFFIPGVLAIAFSVLLGFLVVSMF
;
A
#
# COMPACT_ATOMS: atom_id res chain seq x y z
N THR A 1 -0.96 3.17 -6.81
CA THR A 1 0.32 2.70 -6.24
C THR A 1 1.40 2.40 -7.26
N ILE A 2 1.22 1.47 -8.22
CA ILE A 2 2.31 0.97 -9.10
C ILE A 2 3.16 2.08 -9.74
N PHE A 3 2.53 3.11 -10.29
CA PHE A 3 3.25 4.23 -10.93
C PHE A 3 3.70 5.33 -9.96
N ALA A 4 3.25 5.29 -8.72
CA ALA A 4 3.50 6.34 -7.73
C ALA A 4 4.53 5.93 -6.67
N GLY A 5 4.82 4.63 -6.52
CA GLY A 5 5.75 4.14 -5.50
C GLY A 5 5.24 4.27 -4.06
N THR A 6 3.98 4.68 -3.86
CA THR A 6 3.39 4.93 -2.54
C THR A 6 1.92 4.49 -2.47
N GLY A 7 1.58 3.82 -1.36
CA GLY A 7 0.22 3.33 -1.07
C GLY A 7 -0.73 4.47 -0.68
N HIS A 8 -0.17 5.60 -0.26
CA HIS A 8 -0.94 6.81 0.10
C HIS A 8 -1.73 7.41 -1.06
N THR A 9 -1.45 7.01 -2.30
CA THR A 9 -2.32 7.32 -3.44
C THR A 9 -3.77 6.86 -3.24
N ALA A 10 -4.01 5.84 -2.40
CA ALA A 10 -5.34 5.38 -2.03
C ALA A 10 -6.21 6.45 -1.37
N PHE A 11 -5.64 7.43 -0.65
CA PHE A 11 -6.42 8.49 0.00
C PHE A 11 -7.29 9.29 -0.97
N SER A 12 -6.85 9.45 -2.22
CA SER A 12 -7.63 10.13 -3.25
C SER A 12 -8.83 9.31 -3.73
N MET A 13 -8.74 7.98 -3.64
CA MET A 13 -9.76 7.06 -4.13
C MET A 13 -10.74 6.62 -3.05
N ILE A 14 -10.33 6.60 -1.78
CA ILE A 14 -11.17 6.18 -0.64
C ILE A 14 -12.53 6.90 -0.63
N PRO A 15 -12.61 8.25 -0.71
CA PRO A 15 -13.90 8.95 -0.71
C PRO A 15 -14.79 8.57 -1.90
N VAL A 16 -14.18 8.38 -3.08
CA VAL A 16 -14.89 7.97 -4.29
C VAL A 16 -15.45 6.55 -4.15
N ILE A 17 -14.66 5.64 -3.58
CA ILE A 17 -15.10 4.27 -3.29
C ILE A 17 -16.29 4.30 -2.33
N VAL A 18 -16.23 5.09 -1.26
CA VAL A 18 -17.34 5.24 -0.30
C VAL A 18 -18.60 5.79 -0.98
N GLU A 19 -18.47 6.88 -1.76
CA GLU A 19 -19.60 7.52 -2.46
C GLU A 19 -20.27 6.54 -3.44
N VAL A 20 -19.49 5.92 -4.34
CA VAL A 20 -20.00 4.97 -5.33
C VAL A 20 -20.60 3.72 -4.68
N SER A 21 -19.98 3.21 -3.62
CA SER A 21 -20.51 2.05 -2.89
C SER A 21 -21.90 2.35 -2.32
N LYS A 22 -22.07 3.52 -1.68
CA LYS A 22 -23.37 3.97 -1.18
C LYS A 22 -24.39 4.08 -2.31
N GLU A 23 -24.05 4.72 -3.43
CA GLU A 23 -24.95 4.86 -4.58
C GLU A 23 -25.48 3.53 -5.12
N GLN A 24 -24.66 2.47 -5.05
CA GLN A 24 -25.00 1.13 -5.51
C GLN A 24 -25.57 0.22 -4.42
N ASN A 25 -25.84 0.75 -3.22
CA ASN A 25 -26.25 -0.04 -2.04
C ASN A 25 -25.25 -1.17 -1.70
N ILE A 26 -23.96 -0.90 -1.91
CA ILE A 26 -22.85 -1.77 -1.57
C ILE A 26 -22.19 -1.26 -0.28
N LYS A 27 -21.90 -2.18 0.64
CA LYS A 27 -21.20 -1.93 1.89
C LYS A 27 -19.78 -1.44 1.62
N PRO A 28 -19.42 -0.17 1.94
CA PRO A 28 -18.08 0.37 1.62
C PRO A 28 -16.90 -0.44 2.14
N SER A 29 -17.05 -1.13 3.28
CA SER A 29 -15.98 -1.97 3.83
C SER A 29 -15.51 -3.08 2.89
N CYS A 30 -16.36 -3.60 2.02
CA CYS A 30 -15.97 -4.63 1.05
C CYS A 30 -14.94 -4.09 0.04
N PRO A 31 -15.26 -3.10 -0.81
CA PRO A 31 -14.29 -2.55 -1.76
C PRO A 31 -13.15 -1.76 -1.08
N LEU A 32 -13.39 -1.08 0.05
CA LEU A 32 -12.33 -0.39 0.78
C LEU A 32 -11.28 -1.35 1.33
N SER A 33 -11.71 -2.50 1.87
CA SER A 33 -10.77 -3.48 2.42
C SER A 33 -9.78 -3.98 1.37
N ILE A 34 -10.25 -4.21 0.15
CA ILE A 34 -9.42 -4.61 -1.00
C ILE A 34 -8.58 -3.43 -1.50
N ALA A 35 -9.16 -2.26 -1.71
CA ALA A 35 -8.45 -1.12 -2.28
C ALA A 35 -7.29 -0.66 -1.39
N VAL A 36 -7.51 -0.61 -0.08
CA VAL A 36 -6.47 -0.21 0.89
C VAL A 36 -5.36 -1.25 0.98
N VAL A 37 -5.70 -2.54 1.04
CA VAL A 37 -4.71 -3.63 1.10
C VAL A 37 -3.90 -3.72 -0.19
N SER A 38 -4.57 -3.75 -1.34
CA SER A 38 -3.91 -3.81 -2.65
C SER A 38 -3.03 -2.59 -2.89
N SER A 39 -3.41 -1.41 -2.40
CA SER A 39 -2.56 -0.23 -2.49
C SER A 39 -1.22 -0.37 -1.75
N GLN A 40 -1.16 -1.21 -0.71
CA GLN A 40 0.06 -1.47 0.06
C GLN A 40 0.88 -2.61 -0.56
N ILE A 41 0.22 -3.69 -0.97
CA ILE A 41 0.90 -4.83 -1.61
C ILE A 41 1.48 -4.43 -2.96
N ALA A 42 0.82 -3.55 -3.71
CA ALA A 42 1.35 -3.04 -4.97
C ALA A 42 2.69 -2.28 -4.84
N ILE A 43 3.15 -1.96 -3.61
CA ILE A 43 4.50 -1.42 -3.37
C ILE A 43 5.57 -2.43 -3.74
N THR A 44 5.37 -3.72 -3.48
CA THR A 44 6.34 -4.77 -3.80
C THR A 44 6.39 -5.11 -5.29
N ALA A 45 5.54 -4.48 -6.11
CA ALA A 45 5.52 -4.61 -7.56
C ALA A 45 5.73 -3.28 -8.29
N SER A 46 5.95 -2.20 -7.56
CA SER A 46 6.09 -0.86 -8.12
C SER A 46 7.54 -0.61 -8.53
N PRO A 47 7.87 -0.35 -9.81
CA PRO A 47 9.24 -0.11 -10.28
C PRO A 47 9.90 1.11 -9.59
N VAL A 48 9.09 2.07 -9.17
CA VAL A 48 9.55 3.30 -8.50
C VAL A 48 9.48 3.21 -6.98
N SER A 49 9.14 2.06 -6.37
CA SER A 49 9.11 1.98 -4.90
C SER A 49 10.50 1.77 -4.31
N ALA A 50 10.74 2.32 -3.13
CA ALA A 50 12.00 2.11 -2.42
C ALA A 50 12.24 0.63 -2.05
N ALA A 51 11.17 -0.13 -1.81
CA ALA A 51 11.25 -1.55 -1.47
C ALA A 51 11.73 -2.38 -2.66
N VAL A 52 11.14 -2.16 -3.84
CA VAL A 52 11.51 -2.87 -5.07
C VAL A 52 12.95 -2.56 -5.46
N ILE A 53 13.34 -1.28 -5.46
CA ILE A 53 14.72 -0.87 -5.80
C ILE A 53 15.74 -1.49 -4.84
N TYR A 54 15.44 -1.51 -3.54
CA TYR A 54 16.33 -2.15 -2.58
C TYR A 54 16.43 -3.66 -2.84
N MET A 55 15.29 -4.35 -2.92
CA MET A 55 15.26 -5.81 -3.06
C MET A 55 15.89 -6.26 -4.38
N SER A 56 15.61 -5.55 -5.48
CA SER A 56 16.24 -5.84 -6.77
C SER A 56 17.75 -5.60 -6.73
N GLY A 57 18.23 -4.53 -6.09
CA GLY A 57 19.67 -4.27 -5.98
C GLY A 57 20.41 -5.36 -5.18
N VAL A 58 19.75 -5.98 -4.19
CA VAL A 58 20.30 -7.15 -3.49
C VAL A 58 20.32 -8.37 -4.41
N LEU A 59 19.21 -8.65 -5.08
CA LEU A 59 19.02 -9.85 -5.91
C LEU A 59 19.85 -9.84 -7.20
N GLU A 60 20.17 -8.67 -7.74
CA GLU A 60 21.11 -8.53 -8.87
C GLU A 60 22.49 -9.10 -8.54
N GLY A 61 22.94 -8.96 -7.28
CA GLY A 61 24.17 -9.58 -6.78
C GLY A 61 24.14 -11.11 -6.79
N PHE A 62 22.98 -11.73 -6.98
CA PHE A 62 22.77 -13.18 -7.06
C PHE A 62 22.33 -13.64 -8.46
N GLY A 63 22.41 -12.79 -9.47
CA GLY A 63 22.14 -13.15 -10.88
C GLY A 63 20.72 -12.86 -11.37
N TRP A 64 19.85 -12.27 -10.56
CA TRP A 64 18.52 -11.85 -11.01
C TRP A 64 18.60 -10.58 -11.85
N SER A 65 17.78 -10.48 -12.90
CA SER A 65 17.65 -9.23 -13.65
C SER A 65 16.45 -8.42 -13.15
N TYR A 66 16.62 -7.09 -13.06
CA TYR A 66 15.54 -6.17 -12.68
C TYR A 66 14.24 -6.36 -13.49
N PRO A 67 14.26 -6.51 -14.83
CA PRO A 67 13.04 -6.73 -15.60
C PRO A 67 12.32 -8.05 -15.25
N VAL A 68 13.06 -9.13 -14.99
CA VAL A 68 12.48 -10.42 -14.58
C VAL A 68 11.82 -10.28 -13.21
N LEU A 69 12.51 -9.68 -12.24
CA LEU A 69 11.97 -9.45 -10.90
C LEU A 69 10.68 -8.62 -10.94
N LEU A 70 10.67 -7.53 -11.71
CA LEU A 70 9.47 -6.73 -11.91
C LEU A 70 8.35 -7.53 -12.56
N GLY A 71 8.65 -8.31 -13.61
CA GLY A 71 7.66 -9.15 -14.28
C GLY A 71 6.98 -10.13 -13.31
N ILE A 72 7.79 -10.81 -12.49
CA ILE A 72 7.31 -11.73 -11.46
C ILE A 72 6.43 -10.99 -10.45
N TRP A 73 6.94 -9.91 -9.84
CA TRP A 73 6.21 -9.22 -8.78
C TRP A 73 4.95 -8.53 -9.28
N LEU A 74 4.96 -7.92 -10.48
CA LEU A 74 3.76 -7.35 -11.10
C LEU A 74 2.70 -8.41 -11.32
N PHE A 75 3.07 -9.55 -11.89
CA PHE A 75 2.14 -10.64 -12.15
C PHE A 75 1.56 -11.21 -10.84
N THR A 76 2.42 -11.63 -9.91
CA THR A 76 1.99 -12.33 -8.69
C THR A 76 1.15 -11.44 -7.78
N THR A 77 1.53 -10.17 -7.61
CA THR A 77 0.76 -9.22 -6.79
C THR A 77 -0.57 -8.85 -7.44
N PHE A 78 -0.61 -8.65 -8.76
CA PHE A 78 -1.85 -8.33 -9.48
C PHE A 78 -2.85 -9.49 -9.37
N VAL A 79 -2.41 -10.70 -9.75
CA VAL A 79 -3.26 -11.90 -9.69
C VAL A 79 -3.66 -12.20 -8.24
N GLY A 80 -2.74 -12.08 -7.28
CA GLY A 80 -3.05 -12.25 -5.86
C GLY A 80 -4.13 -11.28 -5.35
N CYS A 81 -4.05 -10.00 -5.74
CA CYS A 81 -5.09 -9.02 -5.40
C CYS A 81 -6.43 -9.32 -6.08
N MET A 82 -6.43 -9.78 -7.34
CA MET A 82 -7.66 -10.13 -8.07
C MET A 82 -8.35 -11.36 -7.47
N LEU A 83 -7.58 -12.41 -7.13
CA LEU A 83 -8.10 -13.60 -6.46
C LEU A 83 -8.70 -13.25 -5.09
N THR A 84 -8.03 -12.41 -4.31
CA THR A 84 -8.58 -11.91 -3.05
C THR A 84 -9.87 -11.12 -3.27
N ALA A 85 -9.90 -10.20 -4.24
CA ALA A 85 -11.10 -9.41 -4.54
C ALA A 85 -12.29 -10.33 -4.89
N PHE A 86 -12.04 -11.35 -5.71
CA PHE A 86 -13.03 -12.36 -6.05
C PHE A 86 -13.53 -13.11 -4.82
N ILE A 87 -12.64 -13.65 -3.98
CA ILE A 87 -13.02 -14.39 -2.77
C ILE A 87 -13.81 -13.51 -1.79
N ILE A 88 -13.33 -12.28 -1.54
CA ILE A 88 -14.02 -11.34 -0.65
C ILE A 88 -15.41 -11.01 -1.17
N SER A 89 -15.60 -10.89 -2.48
CA SER A 89 -16.92 -10.66 -3.08
C SER A 89 -17.88 -11.85 -2.90
N LEU A 90 -17.37 -13.08 -2.79
CA LEU A 90 -18.17 -14.28 -2.58
C LEU A 90 -18.57 -14.49 -1.11
N ILE A 91 -17.68 -14.14 -0.18
CA ILE A 91 -17.89 -14.44 1.25
C ILE A 91 -18.51 -13.27 2.04
N SER A 92 -18.52 -12.06 1.48
CA SER A 92 -18.99 -10.87 2.20
C SER A 92 -20.45 -10.54 1.87
N ASP A 93 -21.23 -10.20 2.89
CA ASP A 93 -22.54 -9.57 2.66
C ASP A 93 -22.35 -8.14 2.16
N MET A 94 -22.47 -7.99 0.84
CA MET A 94 -22.23 -6.73 0.15
C MET A 94 -23.37 -5.73 0.30
N LYS A 95 -24.58 -6.10 0.74
CA LYS A 95 -25.69 -5.14 0.81
C LYS A 95 -25.49 -4.17 1.97
N LEU A 96 -25.47 -2.88 1.66
CA LEU A 96 -25.32 -1.83 2.68
C LEU A 96 -26.53 -1.80 3.63
N ASP A 97 -27.74 -1.97 3.10
CA ASP A 97 -28.98 -1.99 3.89
C ASP A 97 -29.06 -3.13 4.93
N ASN A 98 -28.28 -4.19 4.76
CA ASN A 98 -28.23 -5.28 5.74
C ASN A 98 -27.37 -4.92 6.96
N ASP A 99 -26.55 -3.86 6.89
CA ASP A 99 -25.63 -3.53 7.98
C ASP A 99 -26.34 -2.81 9.13
N PRO A 100 -26.33 -3.38 10.35
CA PRO A 100 -27.05 -2.81 11.49
C PRO A 100 -26.49 -1.44 11.91
N VAL A 101 -25.18 -1.22 11.77
CA VAL A 101 -24.56 0.05 12.17
C VAL A 101 -24.89 1.16 11.17
N TYR A 102 -24.90 0.83 9.88
CA TYR A 102 -25.37 1.78 8.88
C TYR A 102 -26.84 2.17 9.12
N ARG A 103 -27.73 1.19 9.33
CA ARG A 103 -29.16 1.46 9.61
C ARG A 103 -29.35 2.34 10.84
N GLU A 104 -28.61 2.08 11.91
CA GLU A 104 -28.64 2.90 13.12
C GLU A 104 -28.21 4.33 12.83
N ARG A 105 -27.08 4.52 12.15
CA ARG A 105 -26.56 5.85 11.80
C ARG A 105 -27.48 6.62 10.85
N LEU A 106 -28.07 5.94 9.88
CA LEU A 106 -29.05 6.50 8.97
C LEU A 106 -30.30 6.97 9.74
N SER A 107 -30.80 6.16 10.67
CA SER A 107 -31.97 6.52 11.49
C SER A 107 -31.73 7.73 12.40
N LYS A 108 -30.47 7.95 12.80
CA LYS A 108 -30.03 9.10 13.60
C LYS A 108 -29.65 10.32 12.75
N GLY A 109 -29.74 10.23 11.41
CA GLY A 109 -29.33 11.31 10.51
C GLY A 109 -27.82 11.58 10.47
N LEU A 110 -27.00 10.64 10.96
CA LEU A 110 -25.53 10.77 10.99
C LEU A 110 -24.87 10.49 9.64
N VAL A 111 -25.60 9.86 8.71
CA VAL A 111 -25.16 9.53 7.36
C VAL A 111 -26.25 9.95 6.38
N SER A 112 -25.86 10.58 5.28
CA SER A 112 -26.80 10.94 4.22
C SER A 112 -27.24 9.70 3.45
N ALA A 113 -28.54 9.61 3.16
CA ALA A 113 -29.07 8.56 2.30
C ALA A 113 -28.37 8.60 0.93
N PRO A 114 -28.12 7.43 0.29
CA PRO A 114 -27.48 7.40 -1.01
C PRO A 114 -28.33 8.13 -2.06
N VAL A 115 -27.84 9.28 -2.50
CA VAL A 115 -28.42 10.02 -3.61
C VAL A 115 -27.86 9.39 -4.88
N LYS A 116 -28.69 8.67 -5.66
CA LYS A 116 -28.28 8.23 -7.00
C LYS A 116 -27.77 9.44 -7.77
N SER A 117 -26.55 9.35 -8.31
CA SER A 117 -25.94 10.45 -9.03
C SER A 117 -26.81 10.86 -10.22
N VAL A 118 -27.57 11.93 -10.06
CA VAL A 118 -28.21 12.65 -11.16
C VAL A 118 -27.09 13.35 -11.89
N ASN A 119 -26.76 12.89 -13.12
CA ASN A 119 -25.83 13.51 -14.08
C ASN A 119 -25.12 14.76 -13.55
N LYS A 120 -24.08 14.58 -12.72
CA LYS A 120 -23.28 15.71 -12.22
C LYS A 120 -22.63 16.34 -13.46
N GLN A 121 -23.11 17.50 -13.88
CA GLN A 121 -22.42 18.28 -14.90
C GLN A 121 -21.00 18.53 -14.41
N LEU A 122 -20.02 18.14 -15.23
CA LEU A 122 -18.62 18.36 -14.92
C LEU A 122 -18.41 19.85 -14.70
N LYS A 123 -17.80 20.20 -13.55
CA LYS A 123 -17.41 21.58 -13.30
C LYS A 123 -16.50 22.07 -14.43
N PRO A 124 -16.54 23.37 -14.76
CA PRO A 124 -15.53 23.98 -15.59
C PRO A 124 -14.14 23.59 -15.09
N TYR A 125 -13.22 23.26 -16.00
CA TYR A 125 -11.83 22.84 -15.71
C TYR A 125 -11.61 21.44 -15.13
N ALA A 126 -12.64 20.62 -14.90
CA ALA A 126 -12.46 19.25 -14.39
C ALA A 126 -11.53 18.38 -15.28
N ARG A 127 -11.64 18.50 -16.61
CA ARG A 127 -10.71 17.80 -17.52
C ARG A 127 -9.28 18.34 -17.45
N ARG A 128 -9.14 19.66 -17.22
CA ARG A 128 -7.83 20.32 -17.10
C ARG A 128 -7.12 19.90 -15.82
N SER A 129 -7.83 19.82 -14.69
CA SER A 129 -7.22 19.37 -13.43
C SER A 129 -6.70 17.94 -13.53
N VAL A 130 -7.45 17.05 -14.21
CA VAL A 130 -7.00 15.68 -14.49
C VAL A 130 -5.76 15.67 -15.39
N ALA A 131 -5.73 16.49 -16.45
CA ALA A 131 -4.57 16.58 -17.33
C ALA A 131 -3.31 17.05 -16.58
N ILE A 132 -3.42 18.09 -15.74
CA ILE A 132 -2.31 18.59 -14.92
C ILE A 132 -1.82 17.49 -13.95
N PHE A 133 -2.75 16.76 -13.33
CA PHE A 133 -2.42 15.65 -12.45
C PHE A 133 -1.65 14.53 -13.19
N LEU A 134 -2.13 14.11 -14.36
CA LEU A 134 -1.48 13.06 -15.16
C LEU A 134 -0.08 13.46 -15.63
N ILE A 135 0.09 14.71 -16.07
CA ILE A 135 1.42 15.26 -16.40
C ILE A 135 2.33 15.20 -15.18
N GLY A 136 1.82 15.57 -14.01
CA GLY A 136 2.53 15.46 -12.74
C GLY A 136 3.02 14.03 -12.44
N VAL A 137 2.14 13.03 -12.62
CA VAL A 137 2.48 11.62 -12.42
C VAL A 137 3.59 11.19 -13.39
N ILE A 138 3.51 11.60 -14.66
CA ILE A 138 4.55 11.29 -15.66
C ILE A 138 5.89 11.91 -15.24
N LEU A 139 5.90 13.18 -14.81
CA LEU A 139 7.13 13.85 -14.34
C LEU A 139 7.74 13.16 -13.12
N VAL A 140 6.91 12.69 -12.18
CA VAL A 140 7.37 11.89 -11.03
C VAL A 140 8.02 10.60 -11.48
N VAL A 141 7.40 9.87 -12.40
CA VAL A 141 7.95 8.61 -12.93
C VAL A 141 9.28 8.87 -13.63
N LEU A 142 9.34 9.88 -14.52
CA LEU A 142 10.57 10.25 -15.23
C LEU A 142 11.70 10.63 -14.26
N TYR A 143 11.40 11.44 -13.24
CA TYR A 143 12.39 11.81 -12.23
C TYR A 143 12.85 10.60 -11.42
N ALA A 144 11.91 9.80 -10.89
CA ALA A 144 12.21 8.62 -10.10
C ALA A 144 13.04 7.57 -10.87
N SER A 145 12.81 7.47 -12.18
CA SER A 145 13.62 6.70 -13.12
C SER A 145 15.01 7.31 -13.31
N ALA A 146 15.11 8.63 -13.51
CA ALA A 146 16.40 9.31 -13.74
C ALA A 146 17.36 9.23 -12.54
N ILE A 147 16.85 9.27 -11.31
CA ILE A 147 17.64 9.10 -10.08
C ILE A 147 17.85 7.63 -9.69
N SER A 148 17.31 6.68 -10.47
CA SER A 148 17.46 5.26 -10.18
C SER A 148 18.89 4.81 -10.55
N PRO A 149 19.58 4.06 -9.68
CA PRO A 149 20.91 3.51 -9.99
C PRO A 149 20.92 2.66 -11.27
N THR A 150 19.78 2.08 -11.64
CA THR A 150 19.57 1.26 -12.83
C THR A 150 19.73 2.03 -14.15
N LEU A 151 19.36 3.31 -14.17
CA LEU A 151 19.46 4.17 -15.35
C LEU A 151 20.69 5.07 -15.31
N GLY A 152 21.22 5.37 -14.12
CA GLY A 152 22.48 6.10 -13.94
C GLY A 152 22.49 7.49 -14.59
N LEU A 153 21.32 8.10 -14.83
CA LEU A 153 21.22 9.39 -15.52
C LEU A 153 21.65 10.57 -14.62
N ILE A 154 21.58 10.38 -13.29
CA ILE A 154 21.97 11.39 -12.30
C ILE A 154 22.82 10.70 -11.23
N ASP A 155 24.13 10.95 -11.26
CA ASP A 155 25.09 10.36 -10.31
C ASP A 155 24.96 10.95 -8.90
N ASN A 156 24.71 12.27 -8.81
CA ASN A 156 24.61 12.98 -7.54
C ASN A 156 23.17 13.39 -7.23
N VAL A 157 22.44 12.50 -6.57
CA VAL A 157 21.04 12.70 -6.22
C VAL A 157 20.92 13.64 -5.00
N VAL A 158 20.70 14.93 -5.27
CA VAL A 158 20.51 15.94 -4.22
C VAL A 158 19.11 15.87 -3.59
N VAL A 159 18.09 15.58 -4.40
CA VAL A 159 16.70 15.45 -3.95
C VAL A 159 16.32 13.97 -3.96
N SER A 160 16.08 13.41 -2.77
CA SER A 160 15.66 12.01 -2.66
C SER A 160 14.31 11.78 -3.35
N ARG A 161 14.05 10.53 -3.74
CA ARG A 161 12.79 10.14 -4.41
C ARG A 161 11.55 10.64 -3.67
N ASP A 162 11.51 10.46 -2.36
CA ASP A 162 10.36 10.86 -1.53
C ASP A 162 10.17 12.38 -1.53
N ALA A 163 11.26 13.13 -1.39
CA ALA A 163 11.24 14.59 -1.44
C ALA A 163 10.79 15.10 -2.82
N ALA A 164 11.22 14.45 -3.91
CA ALA A 164 10.80 14.78 -5.27
C ALA A 164 9.31 14.50 -5.51
N ILE A 165 8.81 13.34 -5.07
CA ILE A 165 7.37 13.03 -5.15
C ILE A 165 6.57 14.08 -4.39
N MET A 166 6.92 14.39 -3.14
CA MET A 166 6.20 15.37 -2.33
C MET A 166 6.21 16.76 -2.97
N SER A 167 7.37 17.25 -3.40
CA SER A 167 7.50 18.58 -4.01
C SER A 167 6.78 18.68 -5.35
N LEU A 168 6.89 17.68 -6.24
CA LEU A 168 6.19 17.65 -7.52
C LEU A 168 4.67 17.53 -7.34
N MET A 169 4.19 16.68 -6.43
CA MET A 169 2.75 16.55 -6.18
C MET A 169 2.17 17.80 -5.53
N LEU A 170 2.92 18.47 -4.65
CA LEU A 170 2.52 19.76 -4.08
C LEU A 170 2.46 20.86 -5.16
N LEU A 171 3.45 20.89 -6.06
CA LEU A 171 3.47 21.80 -7.21
C LEU A 171 2.28 21.55 -8.15
N VAL A 172 1.97 20.29 -8.44
CA VAL A 172 0.78 19.89 -9.21
C VAL A 172 -0.50 20.36 -8.53
N GLY A 173 -0.60 20.19 -7.21
CA GLY A 173 -1.69 20.76 -6.41
C GLY A 173 -1.79 22.28 -6.58
N GLY A 174 -0.67 23.00 -6.52
CA GLY A 174 -0.59 24.43 -6.79
C GLY A 174 -1.02 24.83 -8.20
N PHE A 175 -0.64 24.06 -9.23
CA PHE A 175 -1.10 24.32 -10.59
C PHE A 175 -2.59 24.02 -10.77
N ILE A 176 -3.13 23.00 -10.10
CA ILE A 176 -4.58 22.76 -10.11
C ILE A 176 -5.32 23.93 -9.46
N THR A 177 -4.85 24.45 -8.32
CA THR A 177 -5.50 25.59 -7.67
C THR A 177 -5.45 26.85 -8.53
N LEU A 178 -4.30 27.15 -9.13
CA LEU A 178 -4.10 28.32 -10.00
C LEU A 178 -4.87 28.24 -11.33
N PHE A 179 -4.75 27.13 -12.07
CA PHE A 179 -5.26 27.03 -13.45
C PHE A 179 -6.68 26.46 -13.58
N CYS A 180 -7.22 25.88 -12.50
CA CYS A 180 -8.58 25.33 -12.47
C CYS A 180 -9.54 26.12 -11.59
N LYS A 181 -9.11 27.28 -11.05
CA LYS A 181 -9.90 28.18 -10.20
C LYS A 181 -10.55 27.45 -9.02
N ALA A 182 -9.78 26.59 -8.34
CA ALA A 182 -10.27 25.92 -7.15
C ALA A 182 -10.53 26.94 -6.04
N ASP A 183 -11.66 26.80 -5.34
CA ASP A 183 -11.99 27.64 -4.19
C ASP A 183 -11.17 27.21 -2.98
N ILE A 184 -10.07 27.93 -2.72
CA ILE A 184 -9.07 27.59 -1.69
C ILE A 184 -9.71 27.55 -0.30
N ASN A 185 -10.68 28.44 -0.04
CA ASN A 185 -11.36 28.53 1.26
C ASN A 185 -12.14 27.25 1.57
N LYS A 186 -12.63 26.54 0.55
CA LYS A 186 -13.36 25.28 0.72
C LYS A 186 -12.48 24.06 0.84
N ILE A 187 -11.17 24.17 0.61
CA ILE A 187 -10.26 23.02 0.71
C ILE A 187 -10.19 22.55 2.16
N ALA A 188 -9.93 23.47 3.09
CA ALA A 188 -9.85 23.14 4.52
C ALA A 188 -11.17 22.60 5.08
N ASP A 189 -12.29 23.06 4.52
CA ASP A 189 -13.62 22.60 4.91
C ASP A 189 -14.06 21.29 4.29
N SER A 190 -13.36 20.83 3.25
CA SER A 190 -13.66 19.58 2.60
C SER A 190 -13.51 18.41 3.58
N SER A 191 -14.42 17.43 3.46
CA SER A 191 -14.33 16.19 4.23
C SER A 191 -13.01 15.46 3.98
N VAL A 192 -12.48 15.53 2.75
CA VAL A 192 -11.19 14.93 2.37
C VAL A 192 -10.04 15.55 3.16
N PHE A 193 -9.96 16.88 3.25
CA PHE A 193 -8.89 17.55 4.00
C PHE A 193 -9.02 17.30 5.51
N LYS A 194 -10.22 17.44 6.08
CA LYS A 194 -10.45 17.18 7.52
C LYS A 194 -10.09 15.76 7.90
N SER A 195 -10.60 14.77 7.17
CA SER A 195 -10.26 13.36 7.40
C SER A 195 -8.78 13.07 7.16
N GLY A 196 -8.16 13.71 6.15
CA GLY A 196 -6.72 13.61 5.89
C GLY A 196 -5.88 14.15 7.04
N MET A 197 -6.21 15.32 7.59
CA MET A 197 -5.48 15.92 8.72
C MET A 197 -5.60 15.08 10.01
N VAL A 198 -6.80 14.58 10.31
CA VAL A 198 -7.01 13.65 11.44
C VAL A 198 -6.17 12.39 11.24
N ALA A 199 -6.21 11.80 10.03
CA ALA A 199 -5.39 10.64 9.71
C ALA A 199 -3.90 10.93 9.88
N CYS A 200 -3.38 12.07 9.39
CA CYS A 200 -1.97 12.46 9.55
C CYS A 200 -1.52 12.50 11.02
N ILE A 201 -2.33 13.08 11.92
CA ILE A 201 -2.00 13.15 13.36
C ILE A 201 -2.01 11.76 13.98
N CYS A 202 -3.04 10.95 13.72
CA CYS A 202 -3.13 9.57 14.23
C CYS A 202 -1.94 8.73 13.74
N VAL A 203 -1.58 8.89 12.47
CA VAL A 203 -0.46 8.20 11.83
C VAL A 203 0.85 8.54 12.46
N LEU A 204 1.13 9.83 12.67
CA LEU A 204 2.41 10.26 13.21
C LEU A 204 2.65 9.67 14.59
N GLY A 205 1.62 9.67 15.45
CA GLY A 205 1.71 9.08 16.79
C GLY A 205 1.99 7.58 16.77
N VAL A 206 1.23 6.81 15.97
CA VAL A 206 1.39 5.36 15.97
C VAL A 206 2.64 4.89 15.21
N ALA A 207 2.97 5.54 14.09
CA ALA A 207 4.19 5.24 13.35
C ALA A 207 5.43 5.53 14.21
N TRP A 208 5.45 6.63 14.96
CA TRP A 208 6.57 6.95 15.84
C TRP A 208 6.71 5.96 17.00
N LEU A 209 5.59 5.55 17.61
CA LEU A 209 5.62 4.49 18.63
C LEU A 209 6.19 3.18 18.07
N GLY A 210 5.71 2.76 16.89
CA GLY A 210 6.18 1.55 16.20
C GLY A 210 7.68 1.61 15.88
N ASP A 211 8.13 2.72 15.29
CA ASP A 211 9.53 2.93 14.92
C ASP A 211 10.46 2.96 16.14
N THR A 212 10.03 3.59 17.24
CA THR A 212 10.80 3.63 18.49
C THR A 212 10.97 2.23 19.08
N PHE A 213 9.88 1.45 19.15
CA PHE A 213 9.91 0.09 19.67
C PHE A 213 10.82 -0.82 18.82
N VAL A 214 10.64 -0.78 17.50
CA VAL A 214 11.40 -1.58 16.54
C VAL A 214 12.88 -1.23 16.56
N SER A 215 13.21 0.06 16.56
CA SER A 215 14.59 0.51 16.59
C SER A 215 15.30 0.02 17.85
N GLY A 216 14.60 0.02 19.00
CA GLY A 216 15.09 -0.51 20.27
C GLY A 216 15.34 -2.03 20.28
N HIS A 217 14.59 -2.81 19.52
CA HIS A 217 14.68 -4.28 19.51
C HIS A 217 15.18 -4.86 18.17
N SER A 218 15.78 -4.03 17.32
CA SER A 218 16.17 -4.43 15.96
C SER A 218 17.17 -5.58 15.91
N GLY A 219 18.06 -5.69 16.92
CA GLY A 219 18.98 -6.81 17.07
C GLY A 219 18.26 -8.14 17.33
N GLU A 220 17.32 -8.15 18.28
CA GLU A 220 16.53 -9.33 18.63
C GLU A 220 15.63 -9.77 17.47
N ILE A 221 15.01 -8.83 16.77
CA ILE A 221 14.17 -9.11 15.59
C ILE A 221 15.01 -9.78 14.49
N LYS A 222 16.23 -9.28 14.23
CA LYS A 222 17.13 -9.86 13.24
C LYS A 222 17.61 -11.24 13.65
N GLU A 223 17.93 -11.44 14.92
CA GLU A 223 18.42 -12.73 15.42
C GLU A 223 17.33 -13.80 15.41
N LEU A 224 16.10 -13.45 15.76
CA LEU A 224 14.94 -14.33 15.65
C LEU A 224 14.69 -14.70 14.19
N ALA A 225 14.69 -13.71 13.29
CA ALA A 225 14.55 -13.94 11.85
C ALA A 225 15.63 -14.90 11.31
N ARG A 226 16.90 -14.65 11.67
CA ARG A 226 18.05 -15.47 11.27
C ARG A 226 17.90 -16.90 11.77
N THR A 227 17.64 -17.09 13.06
CA THR A 227 17.54 -18.41 13.70
C THR A 227 16.37 -19.21 13.13
N THR A 228 15.21 -18.59 12.96
CA THR A 228 14.02 -19.26 12.40
C THR A 228 14.28 -19.71 10.97
N VAL A 229 14.88 -18.88 10.12
CA VAL A 229 15.10 -19.24 8.71
C VAL A 229 16.26 -20.23 8.53
N SER A 230 17.31 -20.17 9.36
CA SER A 230 18.35 -21.21 9.36
C SER A 230 17.81 -22.60 9.71
N GLN A 231 16.81 -22.69 10.60
CA GLN A 231 16.20 -23.97 10.98
C GLN A 231 15.07 -24.40 10.04
N TYR A 232 14.26 -23.44 9.60
CA TYR A 232 13.07 -23.67 8.78
C TYR A 232 13.00 -22.65 7.64
N PRO A 233 13.77 -22.84 6.54
CA PRO A 233 13.81 -21.89 5.43
C PRO A 233 12.42 -21.56 4.86
N ALA A 234 11.51 -22.52 4.83
CA ALA A 234 10.12 -22.36 4.36
C ALA A 234 9.32 -21.28 5.13
N LEU A 235 9.76 -20.88 6.32
CA LEU A 235 9.10 -19.83 7.12
C LEU A 235 9.54 -18.41 6.75
N LEU A 236 10.38 -18.22 5.73
CA LEU A 236 10.85 -16.89 5.31
C LEU A 236 9.71 -15.88 5.09
N ALA A 237 8.64 -16.28 4.38
CA ALA A 237 7.49 -15.40 4.18
C ALA A 237 6.79 -15.04 5.50
N VAL A 238 6.72 -15.96 6.46
CA VAL A 238 6.17 -15.70 7.80
C VAL A 238 7.06 -14.73 8.57
N VAL A 239 8.38 -14.88 8.47
CA VAL A 239 9.35 -13.95 9.09
C VAL A 239 9.20 -12.54 8.50
N PHE A 240 9.11 -12.39 7.17
CA PHE A 240 8.84 -11.09 6.55
C PHE A 240 7.48 -10.53 6.97
N PHE A 241 6.44 -11.36 7.07
CA PHE A 241 5.11 -10.94 7.49
C PHE A 241 5.12 -10.38 8.92
N LEU A 242 5.73 -11.10 9.86
CA LEU A 242 5.83 -10.68 11.26
C LEU A 242 6.73 -9.44 11.42
N ALA A 243 7.84 -9.38 10.68
CA ALA A 243 8.70 -8.20 10.69
C ALA A 243 8.00 -6.98 10.09
N ALA A 244 7.27 -7.12 8.99
CA ALA A 244 6.53 -6.02 8.37
C ALA A 244 5.42 -5.46 9.26
N MET A 245 4.72 -6.32 10.00
CA MET A 245 3.76 -5.90 11.01
C MET A 245 4.38 -4.95 12.04
N LEU A 246 5.65 -5.15 12.41
CA LEU A 246 6.35 -4.33 13.40
C LEU A 246 7.01 -3.10 12.80
N LEU A 247 7.72 -3.26 11.68
CA LEU A 247 8.60 -2.24 11.08
C LEU A 247 7.85 -1.15 10.30
N TYR A 248 6.56 -1.35 10.03
CA TYR A 248 5.68 -0.39 9.36
C TYR A 248 6.21 0.21 8.03
N SER A 249 7.13 -0.46 7.35
CA SER A 249 7.67 -0.03 6.06
C SER A 249 8.22 -1.21 5.28
N GLN A 250 7.71 -1.45 4.06
CA GLN A 250 8.18 -2.52 3.17
C GLN A 250 9.68 -2.42 2.92
N ALA A 251 10.18 -1.20 2.69
CA ALA A 251 11.59 -0.95 2.41
C ALA A 251 12.44 -1.11 3.68
N ALA A 252 11.97 -0.65 4.84
CA ALA A 252 12.69 -0.84 6.09
C ALA A 252 12.74 -2.32 6.49
N THR A 253 11.62 -3.06 6.34
CA THR A 253 11.55 -4.50 6.56
C THR A 253 12.51 -5.25 5.66
N ALA A 254 12.47 -4.97 4.35
CA ALA A 254 13.41 -5.59 3.43
C ALA A 254 14.86 -5.29 3.83
N LYS A 255 15.21 -4.04 4.11
CA LYS A 255 16.57 -3.61 4.51
C LYS A 255 17.04 -4.23 5.82
N ALA A 256 16.15 -4.38 6.79
CA ALA A 256 16.49 -4.90 8.10
C ALA A 256 16.69 -6.42 8.09
N ILE A 257 15.81 -7.14 7.38
CA ILE A 257 15.71 -8.61 7.49
C ILE A 257 16.52 -9.32 6.40
N THR A 258 16.50 -8.83 5.15
CA THR A 258 17.13 -9.52 4.01
C THR A 258 18.62 -9.84 4.24
N PRO A 259 19.47 -8.94 4.78
CA PRO A 259 20.88 -9.28 5.03
C PRO A 259 21.06 -10.42 6.04
N ALA A 260 20.19 -10.49 7.06
CA ALA A 260 20.22 -11.57 8.04
C ALA A 260 19.83 -12.91 7.40
N ILE A 261 18.87 -12.90 6.48
CA ILE A 261 18.43 -14.08 5.72
C ILE A 261 19.50 -14.56 4.74
N VAL A 262 20.09 -13.64 3.97
CA VAL A 262 21.21 -13.94 3.06
C VAL A 262 22.34 -14.64 3.80
N THR A 263 22.70 -14.12 4.98
CA THR A 263 23.72 -14.73 5.84
C THR A 263 23.26 -16.08 6.41
N ALA A 264 22.01 -16.18 6.85
CA ALA A 264 21.42 -17.39 7.46
C ALA A 264 21.39 -18.58 6.50
N LEU A 265 21.11 -18.31 5.21
CA LEU A 265 21.00 -19.30 4.15
C LEU A 265 22.30 -19.47 3.35
N GLY A 266 23.35 -18.71 3.66
CA GLY A 266 24.62 -18.78 2.93
C GLY A 266 24.50 -18.36 1.46
N ILE A 267 23.54 -17.51 1.14
CA ILE A 267 23.30 -17.02 -0.23
C ILE A 267 24.48 -16.13 -0.62
N THR A 268 25.17 -16.48 -1.69
CA THR A 268 26.28 -15.71 -2.24
C THR A 268 26.20 -15.67 -3.75
N ALA A 269 27.00 -14.82 -4.41
CA ALA A 269 27.11 -14.84 -5.87
C ALA A 269 27.58 -16.20 -6.43
N ALA A 270 28.35 -16.97 -5.63
CA ALA A 270 28.82 -18.31 -6.00
C ALA A 270 27.82 -19.43 -5.67
N ASN A 271 26.87 -19.18 -4.77
CA ASN A 271 25.80 -20.11 -4.39
C ASN A 271 24.47 -19.34 -4.25
N PRO A 272 23.84 -18.97 -5.39
CA PRO A 272 22.62 -18.17 -5.39
C PRO A 272 21.35 -19.01 -5.24
N ASP A 273 21.47 -20.34 -5.06
CA ASP A 273 20.38 -21.31 -5.24
C ASP A 273 19.16 -21.06 -4.34
N ASP A 274 19.32 -20.42 -3.17
CA ASP A 274 18.22 -20.08 -2.26
C ASP A 274 17.68 -18.64 -2.43
N SER A 275 18.27 -17.83 -3.33
CA SER A 275 17.88 -16.44 -3.56
C SER A 275 16.44 -16.29 -4.09
N TYR A 276 15.93 -17.32 -4.78
CA TYR A 276 14.54 -17.38 -5.27
C TYR A 276 13.52 -17.25 -4.13
N MET A 277 13.86 -17.68 -2.91
CA MET A 277 12.98 -17.60 -1.75
C MET A 277 12.69 -16.14 -1.36
N LEU A 278 13.70 -15.26 -1.51
CA LEU A 278 13.55 -13.82 -1.29
C LEU A 278 12.63 -13.20 -2.36
N VAL A 279 12.77 -13.63 -3.63
CA VAL A 279 11.90 -13.19 -4.74
C VAL A 279 10.45 -13.58 -4.48
N ALA A 280 10.21 -14.86 -4.17
CA ALA A 280 8.89 -15.43 -3.97
C ALA A 280 8.20 -14.87 -2.72
N SER A 281 8.95 -14.64 -1.64
CA SER A 281 8.41 -14.18 -0.36
C SER A 281 8.25 -12.67 -0.26
N PHE A 282 8.70 -11.90 -1.26
CA PHE A 282 8.82 -10.44 -1.14
C PHE A 282 7.49 -9.75 -0.80
N ALA A 283 6.36 -10.19 -1.35
CA ALA A 283 5.05 -9.60 -1.04
C ALA A 283 4.71 -9.61 0.47
N ALA A 284 5.28 -10.53 1.25
CA ALA A 284 5.07 -10.62 2.69
C ALA A 284 5.59 -9.39 3.47
N VAL A 285 6.49 -8.59 2.90
CA VAL A 285 6.91 -7.33 3.54
C VAL A 285 5.79 -6.28 3.62
N SER A 286 4.62 -6.56 3.04
CA SER A 286 3.46 -5.66 2.99
C SER A 286 2.43 -5.90 4.10
N ALA A 287 2.75 -6.70 5.13
CA ALA A 287 1.84 -7.04 6.23
C ALA A 287 1.56 -5.90 7.23
N LEU A 288 1.53 -4.66 6.73
CA LEU A 288 1.31 -3.41 7.45
C LEU A 288 -0.14 -3.23 7.92
N PHE A 289 -1.06 -3.99 7.34
CA PHE A 289 -2.48 -3.94 7.67
C PHE A 289 -2.82 -4.73 8.94
N VAL A 290 -1.92 -5.57 9.44
CA VAL A 290 -2.18 -6.53 10.52
C VAL A 290 -2.55 -5.81 11.81
N LEU A 291 -1.82 -4.74 12.12
CA LEU A 291 -2.18 -3.80 13.17
C LEU A 291 -2.91 -2.63 12.49
N PRO A 292 -4.10 -2.23 12.97
CA PRO A 292 -4.95 -1.24 12.29
C PRO A 292 -4.47 0.19 12.60
N THR A 293 -3.21 0.43 12.37
CA THR A 293 -2.46 1.63 12.76
C THR A 293 -1.85 2.33 11.55
N TYR A 294 -1.75 1.62 10.42
CA TYR A 294 -1.18 2.14 9.21
C TYR A 294 -2.10 3.19 8.55
N PRO A 295 -1.55 4.29 7.98
CA PRO A 295 -2.30 5.47 7.54
C PRO A 295 -3.51 5.21 6.67
N THR A 296 -3.34 4.33 5.69
CA THR A 296 -4.37 4.08 4.68
C THR A 296 -5.56 3.32 5.28
N LEU A 297 -5.35 2.49 6.31
CA LEU A 297 -6.43 1.82 7.04
C LEU A 297 -7.21 2.81 7.89
N LEU A 298 -6.51 3.62 8.68
CA LEU A 298 -7.13 4.65 9.52
C LEU A 298 -7.89 5.67 8.68
N GLY A 299 -7.32 6.06 7.53
CA GLY A 299 -8.00 6.88 6.53
C GLY A 299 -9.30 6.28 6.04
N ALA A 300 -9.30 5.00 5.67
CA ALA A 300 -10.49 4.32 5.20
C ALA A 300 -11.56 4.18 6.29
N VAL A 301 -11.17 3.92 7.55
CA VAL A 301 -12.10 3.92 8.69
C VAL A 301 -12.70 5.32 8.91
N GLN A 302 -11.87 6.36 8.85
CA GLN A 302 -12.29 7.73 9.15
C GLN A 302 -13.13 8.36 8.03
N MET A 303 -12.85 8.01 6.77
CA MET A 303 -13.54 8.54 5.59
C MET A 303 -14.82 7.75 5.25
N ASP A 304 -14.99 6.54 5.79
CA ASP A 304 -16.24 5.79 5.67
C ASP A 304 -17.27 6.25 6.71
N ASP A 305 -18.11 7.20 6.31
CA ASP A 305 -19.20 7.72 7.13
C ASP A 305 -20.24 6.64 7.50
N THR A 306 -20.41 5.59 6.68
CA THR A 306 -21.38 4.51 6.94
C THR A 306 -21.07 3.70 8.20
N GLY A 307 -19.80 3.65 8.63
CA GLY A 307 -19.36 2.87 9.79
C GLY A 307 -19.25 1.37 9.54
N THR A 308 -19.35 0.96 8.28
CA THR A 308 -19.17 -0.43 7.88
C THR A 308 -17.69 -0.81 7.92
N THR A 309 -16.80 0.15 7.67
CA THR A 309 -15.34 0.04 7.81
C THR A 309 -14.93 0.53 9.20
N ARG A 310 -14.64 -0.40 10.10
CA ARG A 310 -14.27 -0.08 11.48
C ARG A 310 -13.29 -1.08 12.07
N ILE A 311 -12.64 -0.64 13.14
CA ILE A 311 -11.95 -1.52 14.08
C ILE A 311 -13.00 -2.00 15.09
N GLY A 312 -13.12 -3.32 15.23
CA GLY A 312 -14.05 -3.99 16.13
C GLY A 312 -13.54 -4.04 17.56
N LYS A 313 -14.01 -5.03 18.31
CA LYS A 313 -13.68 -5.19 19.74
C LYS A 313 -12.20 -5.50 20.01
N TYR A 314 -11.53 -6.17 19.07
CA TYR A 314 -10.15 -6.62 19.20
C TYR A 314 -9.27 -5.92 18.16
N VAL A 315 -7.97 -5.77 18.46
CA VAL A 315 -7.01 -5.08 17.58
C VAL A 315 -6.97 -5.70 16.18
N PHE A 316 -7.05 -7.03 16.06
CA PHE A 316 -7.05 -7.74 14.77
C PHE A 316 -8.45 -7.87 14.13
N ASN A 317 -9.50 -7.42 14.81
CA ASN A 317 -10.86 -7.48 14.29
C ASN A 317 -11.14 -6.22 13.45
N HIS A 318 -10.71 -6.21 12.20
CA HIS A 318 -10.99 -5.12 11.26
C HIS A 318 -11.12 -5.64 9.82
N ALA A 319 -11.77 -4.83 8.96
CA ALA A 319 -12.11 -5.20 7.59
C ALA A 319 -10.89 -5.58 6.71
N PHE A 320 -9.71 -5.05 7.02
CA PHE A 320 -8.49 -5.24 6.21
C PHE A 320 -7.73 -6.53 6.49
N PHE A 321 -7.96 -7.21 7.63
CA PHE A 321 -7.10 -8.31 8.07
C PHE A 321 -7.18 -9.51 7.11
N ILE A 322 -8.39 -10.05 6.92
CA ILE A 322 -8.61 -11.23 6.06
C ILE A 322 -8.19 -10.95 4.61
N PRO A 323 -8.62 -9.84 3.96
CA PRO A 323 -8.17 -9.54 2.61
C PRO A 323 -6.65 -9.38 2.49
N GLY A 324 -6.03 -8.74 3.49
CA GLY A 324 -4.59 -8.59 3.56
C GLY A 324 -3.84 -9.92 3.59
N VAL A 325 -4.22 -10.81 4.51
CA VAL A 325 -3.62 -12.13 4.65
C VAL A 325 -3.79 -12.94 3.36
N LEU A 326 -5.00 -12.95 2.78
CA LEU A 326 -5.27 -13.66 1.53
C LEU A 326 -4.42 -13.13 0.38
N ALA A 327 -4.35 -11.80 0.21
CA ALA A 327 -3.60 -11.21 -0.90
C ALA A 327 -2.09 -11.47 -0.78
N ILE A 328 -1.53 -11.42 0.43
CA ILE A 328 -0.12 -11.81 0.65
C ILE A 328 0.05 -13.31 0.37
N ALA A 329 -0.81 -14.16 0.93
CA ALA A 329 -0.72 -15.61 0.76
C ALA A 329 -0.75 -16.01 -0.73
N PHE A 330 -1.70 -15.49 -1.51
CA PHE A 330 -1.73 -15.74 -2.95
C PHE A 330 -0.52 -15.18 -3.68
N SER A 331 -0.07 -13.97 -3.35
CA SER A 331 1.10 -13.37 -4.00
C SER A 331 2.37 -14.19 -3.75
N VAL A 332 2.55 -14.69 -2.52
CA VAL A 332 3.70 -15.53 -2.14
C VAL A 332 3.62 -16.91 -2.78
N LEU A 333 2.45 -17.57 -2.73
CA LEU A 333 2.24 -18.87 -3.37
C LEU A 333 2.51 -18.79 -4.88
N LEU A 334 1.95 -17.77 -5.55
CA LEU A 334 2.21 -17.52 -6.96
C LEU A 334 3.69 -17.16 -7.19
N GLY A 335 4.34 -16.47 -6.25
CA GLY A 335 5.78 -16.24 -6.26
C GLY A 335 6.56 -17.53 -6.38
N PHE A 336 6.34 -18.49 -5.48
CA PHE A 336 7.03 -19.79 -5.54
C PHE A 336 6.73 -20.59 -6.81
N LEU A 337 5.52 -20.48 -7.36
CA LEU A 337 5.16 -21.15 -8.62
C LEU A 337 5.83 -20.50 -9.83
N VAL A 338 5.78 -19.17 -9.94
CA VAL A 338 6.25 -18.44 -11.13
C VAL A 338 7.78 -18.35 -11.17
N VAL A 339 8.43 -18.25 -10.01
CA VAL A 339 9.89 -18.16 -9.95
C VAL A 339 10.54 -19.45 -10.50
N SER A 340 9.87 -20.61 -10.41
CA SER A 340 10.37 -21.87 -11.01
C SER A 340 10.46 -21.86 -12.54
N MET A 341 9.90 -20.83 -13.19
CA MET A 341 9.91 -20.66 -14.65
C MET A 341 11.09 -19.83 -15.16
N PHE A 342 11.94 -19.32 -14.27
CA PHE A 342 13.08 -18.45 -14.56
C PHE A 342 14.36 -19.01 -13.95
#